data_AF-A0A843FZ48-F1
#
_entry.id   AF-A0A843FZ48-F1
#
_cell.length_a   1.000
_cell.length_b   1.000
_cell.length_c   1.000
_cell.angle_alpha   90.00
_cell.angle_beta   90.00
_cell.angle_gamma   90.00
#
_symmetry.space_group_name_H-M   'P 1'
#
loop_
_entity.id
_entity.type
_entity.pdbx_description
1 polymer ?
#
loop_
_entity_poly.entity_id
_entity_poly.type
_entity_poly.pdbx_seq_one_letter_code
_entity_poly.pdbx_strand_id
1 'polypeptide(L)' 'MSVPRFWRKQTNRYNLIGTKCETCGTYYFPPRSLCPKCRREGKIVDYKFKGTGKIVTFSVV' A
#
# COMPACT_ATOMS: atom_id res chain seq x y z
N MET A 1 -3.98 -17.18 -10.11
CA MET A 1 -4.65 -15.86 -9.95
C MET A 1 -5.43 -15.59 -11.22
N SER A 2 -6.71 -15.20 -11.14
CA SER A 2 -7.48 -14.84 -12.34
C SER A 2 -7.01 -13.51 -12.94
N VAL A 3 -7.06 -13.39 -14.27
CA VAL A 3 -6.63 -12.21 -15.04
C VAL A 3 -7.16 -10.88 -14.47
N PRO A 4 -8.44 -10.75 -14.05
CA PRO A 4 -8.98 -9.48 -13.53
C PRO A 4 -8.38 -9.03 -12.18
N ARG A 5 -7.83 -9.96 -11.38
CA ARG A 5 -7.16 -9.63 -10.12
C ARG A 5 -5.78 -9.05 -10.36
N PHE A 6 -5.10 -9.49 -11.42
CA PHE A 6 -3.78 -8.97 -11.78
C PHE A 6 -3.89 -7.54 -12.29
N TRP A 7 -4.79 -7.32 -13.26
CA TRP A 7 -5.02 -6.02 -13.88
C TRP A 7 -5.33 -4.91 -12.84
N ARG A 8 -6.26 -5.16 -11.91
CA ARG A 8 -6.60 -4.20 -10.84
C ARG A 8 -5.45 -3.84 -9.91
N LYS A 9 -4.42 -4.70 -9.79
CA LYS A 9 -3.28 -4.50 -8.89
C LYS A 9 -1.99 -4.15 -9.63
N GLN A 10 -2.02 -4.04 -10.96
CA GLN A 10 -0.84 -3.84 -11.80
C GLN A 10 -0.09 -2.58 -11.44
N THR A 11 -0.78 -1.43 -11.40
CA THR A 11 -0.20 -0.13 -11.07
C THR A 11 0.47 -0.12 -9.69
N ASN A 12 -0.16 -0.73 -8.69
CA ASN A 12 0.34 -0.75 -7.31
C ASN A 12 1.55 -1.68 -7.15
N ARG A 13 1.57 -2.80 -7.88
CA ARG A 13 2.69 -3.76 -7.85
C ARG A 13 3.91 -3.23 -8.58
N TYR A 14 3.71 -2.60 -9.73
CA TYR A 14 4.82 -2.18 -10.59
C TYR A 14 5.43 -0.85 -10.12
N ASN A 15 4.61 0.10 -9.68
CA ASN A 15 5.07 1.43 -9.33
C ASN A 15 5.24 1.66 -7.83
N LEU A 16 4.99 0.62 -7.01
CA LEU A 16 4.91 0.70 -5.55
C LEU A 16 4.06 1.90 -5.09
N ILE A 17 2.86 2.00 -5.67
CA ILE A 17 1.87 3.00 -5.25
C ILE A 17 1.02 2.34 -4.16
N GLY A 18 1.02 2.96 -2.99
CA GLY A 18 0.09 2.63 -1.92
C GLY A 18 -0.61 3.89 -1.44
N THR A 19 -0.98 3.91 -0.17
CA THR A 19 -1.83 4.95 0.39
C THR A 19 -1.23 5.54 1.65
N LYS A 20 -1.29 6.85 1.80
CA LYS A 20 -0.94 7.60 3.01
C LYS A 20 -2.21 8.19 3.60
N CYS A 21 -2.36 8.12 4.92
CA CYS A 21 -3.41 8.85 5.61
C CYS A 21 -2.88 10.24 6.02
N GLU A 22 -3.51 11.32 5.58
CA GLU A 22 -3.11 12.69 5.93
C GLU A 22 -3.40 13.01 7.40
N THR A 23 -4.43 12.42 8.00
CA THR A 23 -4.85 12.74 9.38
C THR A 23 -4.00 12.08 10.46
N CYS A 24 -3.40 10.91 10.21
CA CYS A 24 -2.51 10.24 11.18
C CYS A 24 -1.09 10.00 10.68
N GLY A 25 -0.78 10.41 9.44
CA GLY A 25 0.56 10.26 8.86
C GLY A 25 0.99 8.81 8.58
N THR A 26 0.11 7.82 8.77
CA THR A 26 0.45 6.41 8.55
C THR A 26 0.47 6.07 7.06
N TYR A 27 1.45 5.27 6.66
CA TYR A 27 1.60 4.75 5.31
C TYR A 27 1.14 3.29 5.25
N TYR A 28 0.46 2.93 4.16
CA TYR A 28 -0.06 1.58 3.94
C TYR A 28 0.31 1.08 2.55
N PHE A 29 0.79 -0.16 2.52
CA PHE A 29 0.99 -0.94 1.31
C PHE A 29 0.60 -2.40 1.62
N PRO A 30 -0.30 -3.05 0.85
CA PRO A 30 -1.04 -2.59 -0.33
C PRO A 30 -1.98 -1.40 -0.07
N PRO A 31 -2.45 -0.67 -1.11
CA PRO A 31 -3.35 0.46 -0.93
C PRO A 31 -4.68 0.04 -0.29
N ARG A 32 -5.17 0.85 0.63
CA ARG A 32 -6.43 0.64 1.36
C ARG A 32 -7.33 1.85 1.21
N SER A 33 -8.63 1.61 1.06
CA SER A 33 -9.66 2.67 1.02
C SER A 33 -10.04 3.20 2.41
N LEU A 34 -9.67 2.50 3.48
CA LEU A 34 -10.00 2.89 4.85
C LEU A 34 -8.75 2.82 5.74
N CYS A 35 -8.53 3.88 6.54
CA CYS A 35 -7.46 3.92 7.51
C CYS A 35 -7.90 3.14 8.77
N PRO A 36 -7.17 2.11 9.23
CA PRO A 36 -7.54 1.37 10.43
C PRO A 36 -7.51 2.21 11.72
N LYS A 37 -6.68 3.26 11.79
CA LYS A 37 -6.60 4.17 12.94
C LYS A 37 -7.76 5.19 12.97
N CYS A 38 -7.86 6.03 11.94
CA CYS A 38 -8.86 7.12 11.87
C CYS A 38 -10.22 6.70 11.29
N ARG A 39 -10.34 5.49 10.74
CA ARG A 39 -11.56 4.97 10.08
C ARG A 39 -12.13 5.96 9.06
N ARG A 40 -13.31 6.52 9.32
CA ARG A 40 -14.04 7.45 8.43
C ARG A 40 -13.45 8.86 8.42
N GLU A 41 -12.75 9.26 9.48
CA GLU A 41 -12.07 10.55 9.58
C GLU A 41 -10.71 10.53 8.87
N GLY A 42 -10.29 9.36 8.39
CA GLY A 42 -9.06 9.17 7.65
C GLY A 42 -9.14 9.72 6.24
N LYS A 43 -8.44 10.82 5.94
CA LYS A 43 -8.25 11.26 4.55
C LYS A 43 -7.09 10.48 3.93
N ILE A 44 -7.42 9.52 3.08
CA ILE A 44 -6.44 8.66 2.42
C ILE A 44 -6.11 9.22 1.04
N VAL A 45 -4.82 9.35 0.76
CA VAL A 45 -4.28 9.83 -0.52
C VAL A 45 -3.29 8.84 -1.08
N ASP A 46 -3.15 8.80 -2.40
CA ASP A 46 -2.17 7.95 -3.06
C ASP A 46 -0.75 8.44 -2.80
N TYR A 47 0.15 7.51 -2.48
CA TYR A 47 1.55 7.80 -2.19
C TYR A 47 2.47 6.80 -2.87
N LYS A 48 3.47 7.32 -3.59
CA LYS A 48 4.51 6.53 -4.26
C LYS A 48 5.67 6.28 -3.31
N PHE A 49 5.94 5.01 -3.02
CA PHE A 49 7.09 4.62 -2.19
C PHE A 49 8.40 4.69 -2.98
N LYS A 50 9.51 4.89 -2.27
CA LYS A 50 10.86 5.01 -2.86
C LYS A 50 11.44 3.68 -3.37
N GLY A 51 10.85 2.54 -3.01
CA GLY A 51 11.33 1.20 -3.39
C GLY A 51 12.57 0.71 -2.64
N THR A 52 13.06 1.47 -1.66
CA THR A 52 14.15 1.07 -0.78
C THR A 52 13.62 0.58 0.57
N GLY A 53 14.30 -0.40 1.15
CA GLY A 53 13.92 -1.02 2.43
C GLY A 53 15.05 -1.86 3.01
N LYS A 54 14.81 -2.46 4.18
CA LYS A 54 15.72 -3.39 4.84
C LYS A 54 15.05 -4.75 4.97
N ILE A 55 15.84 -5.82 4.92
CA ILE A 55 15.35 -7.17 5.18
C ILE A 55 15.00 -7.29 6.66
N VAL A 56 13.76 -7.67 6.96
CA VAL A 56 13.29 -7.89 8.33
C VAL A 56 13.51 -9.35 8.73
N THR A 57 13.18 -10.29 7.83
CA THR A 57 13.34 -11.72 8.02
C THR A 57 13.36 -12.41 6.65
N PHE A 58 13.96 -13.60 6.55
CA PHE A 58 13.97 -14.43 5.33
C PHE A 58 13.97 -15.92 5.69
N SER A 59 13.57 -16.76 4.73
CA SER A 59 13.67 -18.23 4.79
C SER A 59 14.18 -18.75 3.46
N VAL A 60 14.84 -19.90 3.46
CA VAL A 60 15.24 -20.64 2.26
C VAL A 60 14.16 -21.69 1.96
N VAL A 61 13.81 -21.85 0.69
CA VAL A 61 12.76 -22.76 0.21
C VAL A 61 13.33 -24.13 -0.10
#